data_AF-A0A931ZMD8-F1
#
_entry.id   AF-A0A931ZMD8-F1
#
_cell.length_a   1.000
_cell.length_b   1.000
_cell.length_c   1.000
_cell.angle_alpha   90.00
_cell.angle_beta   90.00
_cell.angle_gamma   90.00
#
_symmetry.space_group_name_H-M   'P 1'
#
loop_
_entity.id
_entity.type
_entity.pdbx_description
1 polymer ?
#
loop_
_entity_poly.entity_id
_entity_poly.type
_entity_poly.pdbx_seq_one_letter_code
_entity_poly.pdbx_strand_id
1 'polypeptide(L)'
;MRISFEKLILLSIIILSALLRLINLGTIPIGFNDDEAAFGYNAHSILKTGKDEWGRFFPFPAFESFGDWKLVGYLYPVVVSQAVFGENEFATRFPSAAFGIAAIFTTYLLSKKLFEDNGWQSRKGSRQRADSEYGQEKLELEIKSSTGGKETTDRTRP
;
A
#
# COMPACT_ATOMS: atom_id res chain seq x y z
N MET A 1 -9.45 -5.68 -20.91
CA MET A 1 -9.26 -5.11 -19.56
C MET A 1 -8.28 -3.94 -19.68
N ARG A 2 -8.70 -2.68 -19.51
CA ARG A 2 -7.78 -1.52 -19.57
C ARG A 2 -7.19 -1.30 -18.17
N ILE A 3 -5.90 -1.57 -18.00
CA ILE A 3 -5.19 -1.26 -16.76
C ILE A 3 -4.92 0.26 -16.77
N SER A 4 -5.29 0.96 -15.69
CA SER A 4 -4.99 2.39 -15.56
C SER A 4 -3.51 2.62 -15.23
N PHE A 5 -2.96 3.74 -15.67
CA PHE A 5 -1.54 4.08 -15.46
C PHE A 5 -1.11 4.03 -14.00
N GLU A 6 -1.96 4.47 -13.07
CA GLU A 6 -1.73 4.39 -11.62
C GLU A 6 -1.52 2.94 -11.13
N LYS A 7 -2.31 1.99 -11.66
CA LYS A 7 -2.19 0.57 -11.31
C LYS A 7 -0.91 -0.03 -11.89
N LEU A 8 -0.46 0.44 -13.06
CA LEU A 8 0.84 0.03 -13.61
C LEU A 8 1.98 0.52 -12.72
N ILE A 9 1.96 1.77 -12.27
CA ILE A 9 2.98 2.29 -11.34
C ILE A 9 2.99 1.46 -10.04
N LEU A 10 1.83 1.22 -9.43
CA LEU A 10 1.75 0.42 -8.21
C LEU A 10 2.31 -0.99 -8.43
N LEU A 11 1.95 -1.64 -9.54
CA LEU A 11 2.48 -2.95 -9.89
C LEU A 11 4.00 -2.92 -10.05
N SER A 12 4.56 -1.91 -10.72
CA SER A 12 6.02 -1.73 -10.84
C SER A 12 6.70 -1.57 -9.48
N ILE A 13 6.11 -0.81 -8.56
CA ILE A 13 6.65 -0.64 -7.19
C ILE A 13 6.63 -1.96 -6.42
N ILE A 14 5.54 -2.73 -6.52
CA ILE A 14 5.42 -4.03 -5.85
C ILE A 14 6.44 -5.02 -6.42
N ILE A 15 6.59 -5.08 -7.74
CA ILE A 15 7.58 -5.93 -8.41
C ILE A 15 8.99 -5.53 -7.97
N LEU A 16 9.34 -4.25 -8.03
CA LEU A 16 10.65 -3.75 -7.60
C LEU A 16 10.92 -4.10 -6.13
N SER A 17 9.93 -3.89 -5.26
CA SER A 17 9.99 -4.26 -3.85
C SER A 17 10.25 -5.75 -3.64
N ALA A 18 9.56 -6.60 -4.39
CA ALA A 18 9.73 -8.05 -4.31
C ALA A 18 11.13 -8.48 -4.77
N LEU A 19 11.62 -7.92 -5.88
CA LEU A 19 12.97 -8.18 -6.38
C LEU A 19 14.03 -7.79 -5.34
N LEU A 20 13.93 -6.58 -4.78
CA LEU A 20 14.90 -6.09 -3.78
C LEU A 20 14.91 -6.93 -2.49
N ARG A 21 13.76 -7.47 -2.09
CA ARG A 21 13.65 -8.25 -0.83
C ARG A 21 13.90 -9.74 -1.00
N LEU A 22 13.64 -10.34 -2.16
CA LEU A 22 13.65 -11.80 -2.32
C LEU A 22 14.94 -12.35 -2.95
N ILE A 23 15.66 -11.58 -3.78
CA ILE A 23 16.78 -12.11 -4.59
C ILE A 23 17.90 -12.74 -3.76
N ASN A 24 18.27 -12.15 -2.62
CA ASN A 24 19.36 -12.63 -1.76
C ASN A 24 18.91 -12.93 -0.33
N LEU A 25 17.61 -13.16 -0.12
CA LEU A 25 17.04 -13.27 1.22
C LEU A 25 17.63 -14.45 2.01
N GLY A 26 17.85 -15.58 1.34
CA GLY A 26 18.42 -16.78 1.96
C GLY A 26 19.95 -16.79 2.04
N THR A 27 20.64 -15.84 1.41
CA THR A 27 22.11 -15.86 1.30
C THR A 27 22.79 -14.71 2.03
N ILE A 28 22.09 -13.58 2.22
CA ILE A 28 22.62 -12.37 2.85
C ILE A 28 21.68 -11.90 3.96
N PRO A 29 22.19 -11.60 5.18
CA PRO A 29 23.56 -11.88 5.65
C PRO A 29 23.83 -13.40 5.74
N ILE A 30 25.11 -13.77 5.75
CA ILE A 30 25.56 -15.17 5.82
C ILE A 30 25.25 -15.71 7.22
N GLY A 31 24.55 -16.84 7.29
CA GLY A 31 24.14 -17.48 8.53
C GLY A 31 22.97 -16.76 9.22
N PHE A 32 22.63 -17.25 10.41
CA PHE A 32 21.56 -16.67 11.23
C PHE A 32 22.11 -15.61 12.18
N ASN A 33 21.33 -14.54 12.36
CA ASN A 33 21.43 -13.71 13.56
C ASN A 33 20.83 -14.45 14.78
N ASP A 34 21.18 -14.04 16.00
CA ASP A 34 20.69 -14.64 17.25
C ASP A 34 19.16 -14.71 17.30
N ASP A 35 18.48 -13.62 16.94
CA ASP A 35 17.02 -13.60 16.89
C ASP A 35 16.45 -14.50 15.78
N GLU A 36 17.11 -14.57 14.62
CA GLU A 36 16.66 -15.43 13.53
C GLU A 36 16.84 -16.92 13.90
N ALA A 37 17.94 -17.26 14.58
CA ALA A 37 18.18 -18.59 15.12
C ALA A 37 17.15 -18.95 16.20
N ALA A 38 16.83 -18.01 17.10
CA ALA A 38 15.80 -18.16 18.13
C ALA A 38 14.42 -18.49 17.54
N PHE A 39 13.94 -17.68 16.60
CA PHE A 39 12.67 -17.92 15.92
C PHE A 39 12.71 -19.18 15.06
N GLY A 40 13.81 -19.39 14.33
CA GLY A 40 13.98 -20.55 13.46
C GLY A 40 14.00 -21.87 14.22
N TYR A 41 14.67 -21.93 15.37
CA TYR A 41 14.73 -23.12 16.23
C TYR A 41 13.39 -23.40 16.90
N ASN A 42 12.74 -22.38 17.46
CA ASN A 42 11.42 -22.57 18.07
C ASN A 42 10.38 -22.99 17.03
N ALA A 43 10.44 -22.43 15.82
CA ALA A 43 9.57 -22.85 14.73
C ALA A 43 9.80 -24.31 14.33
N HIS A 44 11.07 -24.73 14.20
CA HIS A 44 11.42 -26.13 13.99
C HIS A 44 10.89 -27.05 15.09
N SER A 45 11.10 -26.69 16.36
CA SER A 45 10.64 -27.48 17.51
C SER A 45 9.12 -27.64 17.51
N ILE A 46 8.37 -26.57 17.21
CA ILE A 46 6.92 -26.60 17.11
C ILE A 46 6.48 -27.50 15.95
N LEU A 47 7.13 -27.45 14.80
CA LEU A 47 6.81 -28.31 13.65
C LEU A 47 7.02 -29.79 13.95
N LYS A 48 8.06 -30.15 14.71
CA LYS A 48 8.39 -31.55 15.02
C LYS A 48 7.63 -32.11 16.22
N THR A 49 7.45 -31.30 17.26
CA THR A 49 6.98 -31.78 18.58
C THR A 49 5.69 -31.11 19.05
N GLY A 50 5.26 -30.03 18.38
CA GLY A 50 4.17 -29.17 18.84
C GLY A 50 4.54 -28.28 20.03
N LYS A 51 5.82 -28.25 20.42
CA LYS A 51 6.31 -27.56 21.63
C LYS A 51 7.45 -26.58 21.31
N ASP A 52 7.54 -25.51 22.10
CA ASP A 52 8.66 -24.57 22.07
C ASP A 52 9.94 -25.15 22.70
N GLU A 53 11.03 -24.37 22.72
CA GLU A 53 12.32 -24.78 23.28
C GLU A 53 12.25 -25.15 24.78
N TRP A 54 11.24 -24.66 25.51
CA TRP A 54 10.99 -24.94 26.93
C TRP A 54 9.95 -26.04 27.15
N GLY A 55 9.52 -26.72 26.08
CA GLY A 55 8.56 -27.82 26.13
C GLY A 55 7.09 -27.39 26.31
N ARG A 56 6.78 -26.09 26.16
CA ARG A 56 5.41 -25.57 26.22
C ARG A 56 4.70 -25.84 24.90
N PHE A 57 3.53 -26.45 24.98
CA PHE A 57 2.71 -26.76 23.82
C PHE A 57 2.04 -25.48 23.29
N PHE A 58 2.29 -25.14 22.02
CA PHE A 58 1.75 -23.94 21.34
C PHE A 58 1.75 -22.66 22.21
N PRO A 59 2.92 -22.03 22.43
CA PRO A 59 3.01 -20.86 23.28
C PRO A 59 2.14 -19.70 22.76
N PHE A 60 1.46 -19.00 23.67
CA PHE A 60 0.68 -17.80 23.39
C PHE A 60 0.50 -16.95 24.67
N PRO A 61 0.60 -15.61 24.61
CA PRO A 61 0.97 -14.76 23.46
C PRO A 61 2.48 -14.54 23.29
N ALA A 62 3.29 -15.04 24.23
CA ALA A 62 4.75 -14.97 24.20
C ALA A 62 5.35 -16.37 24.38
N PHE A 63 6.55 -16.55 23.87
CA PHE A 63 7.38 -17.73 24.08
C PHE A 63 8.71 -17.28 24.68
N GLU A 64 9.34 -18.19 25.41
CA GLU A 64 10.65 -17.91 26.01
C GLU A 64 11.71 -18.41 25.04
N SER A 65 12.70 -17.56 24.76
CA SER A 65 13.82 -17.87 23.90
C SER A 65 15.13 -17.35 24.50
N PHE A 66 16.05 -18.26 24.82
CA PHE A 66 17.33 -17.95 25.45
C PHE A 66 17.19 -17.14 26.76
N GLY A 67 16.12 -17.38 27.53
CA GLY A 67 15.83 -16.67 28.77
C GLY A 67 15.17 -15.29 28.59
N ASP A 68 14.84 -14.91 27.36
CA ASP A 68 14.10 -13.69 27.02
C ASP A 68 12.71 -14.02 26.47
N TRP A 69 11.71 -13.18 26.72
CA TRP A 69 10.33 -13.42 26.31
C TRP A 69 9.99 -12.65 25.03
N LYS A 70 9.68 -13.40 23.96
CA LYS A 70 9.39 -12.86 22.62
C LYS A 70 7.94 -13.09 22.22
N LEU A 71 7.37 -12.17 21.45
CA LEU A 71 5.99 -12.26 20.97
C LEU A 71 5.85 -13.32 19.88
N VAL A 72 4.77 -14.11 19.94
CA VAL A 72 4.49 -15.20 18.99
C VAL A 72 3.99 -14.72 17.63
N GLY A 73 3.72 -13.41 17.48
CA GLY A 73 3.22 -12.82 16.24
C GLY A 73 4.14 -13.06 15.04
N TYR A 74 5.45 -13.12 15.26
CA TYR A 74 6.41 -13.49 14.21
C TYR A 74 6.68 -15.00 14.15
N LEU A 75 6.56 -15.71 15.28
CA LEU A 75 6.84 -17.14 15.40
C LEU A 75 5.95 -17.99 14.47
N TYR A 76 4.63 -17.81 14.53
CA TYR A 76 3.73 -18.65 13.74
C TYR A 76 3.85 -18.46 12.22
N PRO A 77 4.01 -17.23 11.69
CA PRO A 77 4.38 -17.05 10.29
C PRO A 77 5.67 -17.78 9.90
N VAL A 78 6.69 -17.79 10.78
CA VAL A 78 7.93 -18.55 10.55
C VAL A 78 7.67 -20.05 10.56
N VAL A 79 6.86 -20.58 11.50
CA VAL A 79 6.43 -21.99 11.52
C VAL A 79 5.79 -22.40 10.19
N VAL A 80 4.84 -21.60 9.68
CA VAL A 80 4.18 -21.87 8.40
C VAL A 80 5.17 -21.78 7.24
N SER A 81 6.05 -20.79 7.26
CA SER A 81 7.07 -20.62 6.22
C SER A 81 8.05 -21.79 6.17
N GLN A 82 8.55 -22.24 7.32
CA GLN A 82 9.43 -23.40 7.41
C GLN A 82 8.73 -24.70 7.04
N ALA A 83 7.43 -24.84 7.31
CA ALA A 83 6.65 -25.99 6.85
C ALA A 83 6.59 -26.09 5.32
N VAL A 84 6.61 -24.96 4.61
CA VAL A 84 6.49 -24.90 3.14
C VAL A 84 7.86 -24.93 2.46
N PHE A 85 8.83 -24.16 2.95
CA PHE A 85 10.13 -23.94 2.30
C PHE A 85 11.27 -24.72 2.94
N GLY A 86 11.02 -25.43 4.05
CA GLY A 86 12.03 -26.13 4.84
C GLY A 86 12.74 -25.26 5.86
N GLU A 87 13.64 -25.86 6.61
CA GLU A 87 14.36 -25.24 7.73
C GLU A 87 15.65 -24.56 7.22
N ASN A 88 15.50 -23.39 6.62
CA ASN A 88 16.62 -22.60 6.08
C ASN A 88 16.46 -21.10 6.37
N GLU A 89 17.50 -20.32 6.08
CA GLU A 89 17.53 -18.87 6.30
C GLU A 89 16.44 -18.16 5.50
N PHE A 90 16.18 -18.62 4.28
CA PHE A 90 15.12 -18.07 3.44
C PHE A 90 13.76 -18.20 4.12
N ALA A 91 13.42 -19.39 4.64
CA ALA A 91 12.14 -19.65 5.27
C ALA A 91 11.93 -18.81 6.54
N THR A 92 12.98 -18.60 7.35
CA THR A 92 12.90 -17.77 8.55
C THR A 92 12.74 -16.28 8.22
N ARG A 93 13.29 -15.82 7.10
CA ARG A 93 13.25 -14.41 6.67
C ARG A 93 12.06 -14.07 5.78
N PHE A 94 11.51 -15.07 5.08
CA PHE A 94 10.42 -14.89 4.12
C PHE A 94 9.18 -14.21 4.70
N PRO A 95 8.69 -14.52 5.92
CA PRO A 95 7.54 -13.83 6.51
C PRO A 95 7.74 -12.32 6.59
N SER A 96 8.91 -11.86 7.04
CA SER A 96 9.25 -10.43 7.10
C SER A 96 9.23 -9.79 5.71
N ALA A 97 9.83 -10.44 4.71
CA ALA A 97 9.82 -9.95 3.33
C ALA A 97 8.40 -9.88 2.76
N ALA A 98 7.57 -10.90 2.99
CA ALA A 98 6.18 -10.97 2.55
C ALA A 98 5.32 -9.85 3.16
N PHE A 99 5.41 -9.65 4.48
CA PHE A 99 4.69 -8.55 5.15
C PHE A 99 5.17 -7.18 4.68
N GLY A 100 6.47 -7.01 4.40
CA GLY A 100 6.99 -5.78 3.82
C GLY A 100 6.43 -5.46 2.44
N ILE A 101 6.24 -6.48 1.59
CA ILE A 101 5.58 -6.32 0.28
C ILE A 101 4.09 -6.00 0.45
N ALA A 102 3.40 -6.72 1.36
CA ALA A 102 1.99 -6.49 1.65
C ALA A 102 1.72 -5.09 2.23
N ALA A 103 2.66 -4.55 3.01
CA ALA A 103 2.58 -3.20 3.57
C ALA A 103 2.48 -2.12 2.48
N ILE A 104 3.17 -2.26 1.35
CA ILE A 104 3.08 -1.32 0.22
C ILE A 104 1.66 -1.26 -0.33
N PHE A 105 1.07 -2.43 -0.58
CA PHE A 105 -0.30 -2.53 -1.08
C PHE A 105 -1.31 -1.98 -0.07
N THR A 106 -1.17 -2.33 1.20
CA THR A 106 -2.05 -1.88 2.28
C THR A 106 -1.95 -0.37 2.49
N THR A 107 -0.74 0.19 2.41
CA THR A 107 -0.50 1.64 2.50
C THR A 107 -1.15 2.37 1.34
N TYR A 108 -1.05 1.84 0.11
CA TYR A 108 -1.75 2.39 -1.04
C TYR A 108 -3.27 2.42 -0.82
N LEU A 109 -3.86 1.33 -0.33
CA LEU A 109 -5.29 1.27 -0.02
C LEU A 109 -5.68 2.27 1.07
N LEU A 110 -4.87 2.39 2.12
CA LEU A 110 -5.10 3.31 3.21
C LEU A 110 -5.04 4.77 2.73
N SER A 111 -4.01 5.14 1.96
CA SER A 111 -3.89 6.47 1.37
C SER A 111 -5.07 6.77 0.45
N LYS A 112 -5.47 5.82 -0.40
CA LYS A 112 -6.64 5.98 -1.26
C LYS A 112 -7.90 6.28 -0.46
N LYS A 113 -8.19 5.48 0.58
CA LYS A 113 -9.36 5.68 1.43
C LYS A 113 -9.32 7.01 2.19
N LEU A 114 -8.15 7.38 2.72
CA LEU A 114 -7.97 8.61 3.47
C LEU A 114 -8.15 9.87 2.59
N PHE A 115 -7.69 9.84 1.34
CA PHE A 115 -7.78 10.98 0.42
C PHE A 115 -9.00 10.96 -0.51
N GLU A 116 -9.76 9.86 -0.56
CA GLU A 116 -11.09 9.83 -1.18
C GLU A 116 -12.14 10.53 -0.31
N ASP A 117 -12.04 10.42 1.02
CA ASP A 117 -13.02 10.96 1.97
C ASP A 117 -12.76 12.45 2.30
N ASN A 118 -11.51 12.89 2.15
CA ASN A 118 -11.18 14.31 2.12
C ASN A 118 -11.69 14.86 0.79
N GLY A 119 -12.70 15.74 0.79
CA GLY A 119 -13.41 16.30 -0.37
C GLY A 119 -12.58 17.04 -1.43
N TRP A 120 -11.30 16.73 -1.61
CA TRP A 120 -10.41 17.15 -2.69
C TRP A 120 -10.95 16.77 -4.08
N GLN A 121 -11.61 15.61 -4.21
CA GLN A 121 -12.37 15.24 -5.40
C GLN A 121 -13.60 16.15 -5.60
N SER A 122 -14.34 16.44 -4.53
CA SER A 122 -15.49 17.35 -4.56
C SER A 122 -15.11 18.79 -4.93
N ARG A 123 -13.90 19.25 -4.57
CA ARG A 123 -13.39 20.58 -4.92
C ARG A 123 -12.89 20.69 -6.36
N LYS A 124 -12.39 19.62 -6.96
CA LYS A 124 -12.02 19.60 -8.39
C LYS A 124 -13.27 19.75 -9.27
N GLY A 125 -14.34 19.03 -8.95
CA GLY A 125 -15.60 19.11 -9.70
C GLY A 125 -16.30 20.48 -9.61
N SER A 126 -16.29 21.12 -8.44
CA SER A 126 -16.92 22.44 -8.26
C SER A 126 -16.11 23.58 -8.91
N ARG A 127 -14.78 23.51 -8.88
CA ARG A 127 -13.92 24.51 -9.53
C ARG A 127 -14.00 24.42 -11.06
N GLN A 128 -14.05 23.20 -11.60
CA GLN A 128 -14.18 22.98 -13.04
C GLN A 128 -15.56 23.39 -13.58
N ARG A 129 -16.63 23.26 -12.78
CA ARG A 129 -17.95 23.82 -13.11
C ARG A 129 -17.96 25.34 -13.06
N ALA A 130 -17.41 25.94 -12.02
CA ALA A 130 -17.32 27.40 -11.88
C ALA A 130 -16.51 28.04 -13.04
N ASP A 131 -15.40 27.43 -13.43
CA ASP A 131 -14.58 27.91 -14.56
C ASP A 131 -15.33 27.80 -15.90
N SER A 132 -16.18 26.77 -16.07
CA SER A 132 -17.01 26.60 -17.27
C SER A 132 -18.19 27.58 -17.33
N GLU A 133 -18.85 27.85 -16.20
CA GLU A 133 -19.96 28.79 -16.10
C GLU A 133 -19.49 30.23 -16.32
N TYR A 134 -18.37 30.61 -15.71
CA TYR A 134 -17.76 31.93 -15.91
C TYR A 134 -17.33 32.15 -17.38
N GLY A 135 -16.82 31.11 -18.04
CA GLY A 135 -16.49 31.16 -19.47
C GLY A 135 -17.72 31.40 -20.36
N GLN A 136 -18.85 30.76 -20.04
CA GLN A 136 -20.12 30.94 -20.75
C GLN A 136 -20.71 32.34 -20.53
N GLU A 137 -20.74 32.80 -19.28
CA GLU A 137 -21.27 34.12 -18.92
C GLU A 137 -20.47 35.25 -19.59
N LYS A 138 -19.14 35.12 -19.63
CA LYS A 138 -18.26 36.07 -20.31
C LYS A 138 -18.53 36.12 -21.83
N LEU A 139 -18.69 34.96 -22.48
CA LEU A 139 -19.04 34.87 -23.90
C LEU A 139 -20.41 35.50 -24.21
N GLU A 140 -21.41 35.29 -23.36
CA GLU A 140 -22.72 35.92 -23.52
C GLU A 140 -22.66 37.46 -23.42
N LEU A 141 -21.88 38.00 -22.48
CA LEU A 141 -21.68 39.44 -22.32
C LEU A 141 -20.96 40.06 -23.53
N GLU A 142 -20.00 39.35 -24.11
CA GLU A 142 -19.25 39.77 -25.30
C GLU A 142 -20.17 39.79 -26.54
N ILE A 143 -21.06 38.79 -26.70
CA ILE A 143 -22.06 38.76 -27.78
C ILE A 143 -23.09 39.88 -27.59
N LYS A 144 -23.61 40.10 -26.38
CA LYS A 144 -24.59 41.17 -26.11
C LYS A 144 -24.03 42.57 -26.37
N SER A 145 -22.78 42.82 -26.00
CA SER A 145 -22.10 44.10 -26.28
C SER A 145 -21.78 44.29 -27.77
N SER A 146 -21.51 43.22 -28.51
CA SER A 146 -21.33 43.24 -29.97
C SER A 146 -22.64 43.48 -30.75
N THR A 147 -23.80 43.10 -30.19
CA THR A 147 -25.08 43.10 -30.94
C THR A 147 -25.95 44.32 -30.60
N GLY A 148 -25.70 44.99 -29.47
CA GLY A 148 -26.47 46.17 -29.01
C GLY A 148 -26.18 47.50 -29.72
N GLY A 149 -25.41 47.51 -30.81
CA GLY A 149 -24.95 48.74 -31.50
C GLY A 149 -25.74 49.16 -32.74
N LYS A 150 -26.87 48.52 -33.09
CA LYS A 150 -27.64 48.86 -34.30
C LYS A 150 -29.15 48.83 -34.05
N GLU A 151 -29.66 49.75 -33.23
CA GLU A 151 -31.03 50.23 -33.39
C GLU A 151 -31.02 51.66 -33.92
N THR A 152 -31.29 51.72 -35.22
CA THR A 152 -31.61 52.90 -35.99
C THR A 152 -32.87 53.57 -35.44
N THR A 153 -32.79 54.86 -35.10
CA THR A 153 -33.97 55.73 -35.11
C THR A 153 -33.68 56.96 -35.97
N ASP A 154 -33.72 56.71 -37.28
CA ASP A 154 -34.14 57.71 -38.25
C ASP A 154 -35.64 57.95 -38.06
N ARG A 155 -36.02 59.12 -37.51
CA ARG A 155 -37.31 59.80 -37.75
C ARG A 155 -37.15 61.31 -37.57
N THR A 156 -36.86 61.94 -38.70
CA THR A 156 -37.37 63.24 -39.17
C THR A 156 -38.38 63.98 -38.27
N ARG A 157 -38.09 65.25 -37.98
CA ARG A 157 -39.09 66.28 -37.64
C ARG A 157 -38.83 67.52 -38.50
N PRO A 158 -39.86 68.12 -39.13
CA PRO A 158 -39.76 69.48 -39.66
C PRO A 158 -39.69 70.51 -38.53
#